data_AF-A0A9P6B0A3-F1
#
_entry.id   AF-A0A9P6B0A3-F1
#
_cell.length_a   1.000
_cell.length_b   1.000
_cell.length_c   1.000
_cell.angle_alpha   90.00
_cell.angle_beta   90.00
_cell.angle_gamma   90.00
#
_symmetry.space_group_name_H-M   'P 1'
#
loop_
_entity.id
_entity.type
_entity.pdbx_description
1 polymer ?
#
loop_
_entity_poly.entity_id
_entity_poly.type
_entity_poly.pdbx_seq_one_letter_code
_entity_poly.pdbx_strand_id
1 'polypeptide(L)'
;MIHATGAAGDETFKDILSPIDRKGTIICKIALNAFINDVVNLVRVGIAEDSKSRLADDPENQALIHKLAVRDKDLGAWASQPSPLDFGVSTHAALIRLLNFDRTSSLLSLPGPKGKDMTATELATQLYNLAGPGHERRRIIAPFDPKGTAHPVFVIAFERLALLSPSSPKDYTIRILGKAIPKFCIRHIPTTPIPAGRGAPIRRPVWDSWISLGRASDPKRVVPSHTLTLDERFIIASQRGQDAAERNHVDAPWDAKDTVLQDLPLLLTRSTLPKEWHIPSRSSGYVLETYEWVNSHFDLNNNVHRFALIIGFILSKCAPRHTIPPDLPASLFDPLCRRIRPGSKDIAFIQKANSKGHHEQGILLVMWTVLIVALSEKDSPICARFAKNQGLGPEWTKKHGSKGVVPGMLVFVGLAWGTGLQSLSGGLPGTHWGMRSRKDALALYSAFSSMLTADARYGPYDAVALLLGHGNALMLATSQGLNVRNIAFSSAPSSSTTKIPKNNRHSKARAALPVDDDDDDDDADESLHSSKRIRL
;
A
#
# COMPACT_ATOMS: atom_id res chain seq x y z
N MET A 1 12.82 -48.60 3.85
CA MET A 1 11.43 -48.81 4.28
C MET A 1 10.90 -47.50 4.80
N ILE A 2 10.11 -46.78 4.00
CA ILE A 2 9.47 -45.52 4.40
C ILE A 2 8.02 -45.88 4.70
N HIS A 3 7.64 -45.87 5.98
CA HIS A 3 6.24 -46.00 6.37
C HIS A 3 5.50 -44.72 5.98
N ALA A 4 4.50 -44.89 5.12
CA ALA A 4 3.50 -43.88 4.83
C ALA A 4 2.61 -43.68 6.07
N THR A 5 2.80 -42.58 6.78
CA THR A 5 1.80 -42.09 7.75
C THR A 5 0.77 -41.23 7.00
N GLY A 6 -0.50 -41.58 7.22
CA GLY A 6 -1.64 -41.13 6.46
C GLY A 6 -1.95 -39.64 6.55
N ALA A 7 -2.65 -39.18 5.52
CA ALA A 7 -3.11 -37.82 5.33
C ALA A 7 -4.14 -37.40 6.38
N ALA A 8 -3.68 -36.74 7.45
CA ALA A 8 -4.48 -35.70 8.08
C ALA A 8 -4.41 -34.47 7.17
N GLY A 9 -5.56 -33.99 6.69
CA GLY A 9 -5.64 -32.85 5.80
C GLY A 9 -5.05 -31.60 6.46
N ASP A 10 -3.83 -31.23 6.08
CA ASP A 10 -3.14 -30.01 6.47
C ASP A 10 -4.01 -28.81 6.05
N GLU A 11 -4.74 -28.21 7.02
CA GLU A 11 -5.75 -27.17 6.80
C GLU A 11 -5.16 -25.88 6.18
N THR A 12 -3.83 -25.76 6.18
CA THR A 12 -3.02 -24.65 5.64
C THR A 12 -3.29 -24.32 4.16
N PHE A 13 -3.94 -25.23 3.41
CA PHE A 13 -4.11 -25.13 1.95
C PHE A 13 -5.55 -24.98 1.46
N LYS A 14 -6.55 -24.81 2.34
CA LYS A 14 -7.98 -24.74 1.94
C LYS A 14 -8.31 -23.56 1.00
N ASP A 15 -7.55 -22.46 1.06
CA ASP A 15 -7.82 -21.24 0.29
C ASP A 15 -7.20 -21.21 -1.13
N ILE A 16 -6.59 -22.31 -1.61
CA ILE A 16 -5.92 -22.36 -2.91
C ILE A 16 -6.85 -22.95 -3.97
N LEU A 17 -7.35 -22.09 -4.87
CA LEU A 17 -8.44 -22.38 -5.81
C LEU A 17 -8.10 -23.40 -6.92
N SER A 18 -6.83 -23.73 -7.17
CA SER A 18 -6.41 -24.66 -8.25
C SER A 18 -5.62 -25.87 -7.74
N PRO A 19 -5.90 -27.11 -8.21
CA PRO A 19 -5.11 -28.30 -7.91
C PRO A 19 -3.62 -28.17 -8.27
N ILE A 20 -3.30 -27.38 -9.29
CA ILE A 20 -1.92 -27.12 -9.74
C ILE A 20 -1.17 -26.26 -8.71
N ASP A 21 -1.81 -25.18 -8.25
CA ASP A 21 -1.26 -24.30 -7.22
C ASP A 21 -1.07 -25.05 -5.88
N ARG A 22 -1.94 -26.01 -5.56
CA ARG A 22 -1.78 -26.88 -4.38
C ARG A 22 -0.51 -27.73 -4.48
N LYS A 23 -0.27 -28.38 -5.63
CA LYS A 23 0.97 -29.14 -5.87
C LYS A 23 2.20 -28.24 -5.80
N GLY A 24 2.14 -27.05 -6.40
CA GLY A 24 3.22 -26.07 -6.33
C GLY A 24 3.53 -25.64 -4.90
N THR A 25 2.51 -25.44 -4.08
CA THR A 25 2.68 -25.04 -2.68
C THR A 25 3.33 -26.14 -1.83
N ILE A 26 3.03 -27.42 -2.09
CA ILE A 26 3.70 -28.56 -1.43
C ILE A 26 5.21 -28.59 -1.78
N ILE A 27 5.56 -28.30 -3.04
CA ILE A 27 6.97 -28.20 -3.44
C ILE A 27 7.65 -27.05 -2.69
N CYS A 28 7.00 -25.88 -2.60
CA CYS A 28 7.51 -24.75 -1.82
C CYS A 28 7.65 -25.08 -0.33
N LYS A 29 6.73 -25.86 0.27
CA LYS A 29 6.83 -26.31 1.67
C LYS A 29 8.15 -27.01 1.95
N ILE A 30 8.54 -27.94 1.08
CA ILE A 30 9.78 -28.71 1.25
C ILE A 30 11.00 -27.78 1.18
N ALA A 31 11.04 -26.88 0.19
CA ALA A 31 12.16 -25.95 0.01
C ALA A 31 12.26 -24.92 1.14
N LEU A 32 11.14 -24.36 1.58
CA LEU A 32 11.10 -23.38 2.67
C LEU A 32 11.45 -24.00 4.03
N ASN A 33 11.10 -25.26 4.28
CA ASN A 33 11.53 -25.96 5.49
C ASN A 33 13.06 -26.17 5.50
N ALA A 34 13.67 -26.54 4.38
CA ALA A 34 15.12 -26.64 4.27
C ALA A 34 15.79 -25.28 4.55
N PHE A 35 15.20 -24.19 4.03
CA PHE A 35 15.65 -22.83 4.30
C PHE A 35 15.57 -22.43 5.76
N ILE A 36 14.44 -22.68 6.42
CA ILE A 36 14.26 -22.39 7.84
C ILE A 36 15.30 -23.14 8.67
N ASN A 37 15.53 -24.42 8.38
CA ASN A 37 16.53 -25.24 9.07
C ASN A 37 17.94 -24.69 8.90
N ASP A 38 18.31 -24.28 7.69
CA ASP A 38 19.60 -23.65 7.42
C ASP A 38 19.77 -22.34 8.21
N VAL A 39 18.74 -21.49 8.27
CA VAL A 39 18.80 -20.24 9.05
C VAL A 39 18.93 -20.53 10.54
N VAL A 40 18.19 -21.50 11.08
CA VAL A 40 18.31 -21.92 12.48
C VAL A 40 19.73 -22.43 12.77
N ASN A 41 20.31 -23.23 11.88
CA ASN A 41 21.68 -23.73 12.02
C ASN A 41 22.71 -22.61 11.92
N LEU A 42 22.54 -21.66 11.01
CA LEU A 42 23.39 -20.48 10.89
C LEU A 42 23.44 -19.70 12.21
N VAL A 43 22.28 -19.48 12.84
CA VAL A 43 22.18 -18.79 14.14
C VAL A 43 22.82 -19.61 15.25
N ARG A 44 22.57 -20.93 15.30
CA ARG A 44 23.18 -21.81 16.31
C ARG A 44 24.70 -21.81 16.25
N VAL A 45 25.27 -22.00 15.06
CA VAL A 45 26.71 -22.00 14.85
C VAL A 45 27.31 -20.64 15.20
N GLY A 46 26.70 -19.56 14.73
CA GLY A 46 27.16 -18.20 15.01
C GLY A 46 27.18 -17.85 16.48
N ILE A 47 26.12 -18.18 17.23
CA ILE A 47 26.05 -17.95 18.68
C ILE A 47 27.04 -18.84 19.43
N ALA A 48 27.23 -20.09 19.02
CA ALA A 48 28.21 -20.98 19.65
C ALA A 48 29.64 -20.46 19.46
N GLU A 49 29.99 -19.99 18.26
CA GLU A 49 31.29 -19.37 17.96
C GLU A 49 31.50 -18.07 18.77
N ASP A 50 30.51 -17.19 18.82
CA ASP A 50 30.53 -15.95 19.61
C ASP A 50 30.68 -16.24 21.12
N SER A 51 29.93 -17.21 21.64
CA SER A 51 30.00 -17.65 23.05
C SER A 51 31.39 -18.21 23.40
N LYS A 52 31.98 -19.01 22.51
CA LYS A 52 33.33 -19.55 22.67
C LYS A 52 34.39 -18.45 22.67
N SER A 53 34.27 -17.46 21.79
CA SER A 53 35.18 -16.31 21.74
C SER A 53 35.15 -15.55 23.06
N ARG A 54 33.95 -15.26 23.58
CA ARG A 54 33.77 -14.50 24.83
C ARG A 54 34.32 -15.22 26.05
N LEU A 55 34.13 -16.54 26.12
CA LEU A 55 34.68 -17.34 27.20
C LEU A 55 36.21 -17.43 27.13
N ALA A 56 36.80 -17.35 25.93
CA ALA A 56 38.25 -17.29 25.78
C ALA A 56 38.82 -15.95 26.26
N ASP A 57 38.07 -14.86 26.12
CA ASP A 57 38.48 -13.52 26.57
C ASP A 57 38.42 -13.38 28.11
N ASP A 58 37.46 -14.04 28.77
CA ASP A 58 37.28 -13.98 30.23
C ASP A 58 36.76 -15.31 30.81
N PRO A 59 37.63 -16.32 30.99
CA PRO A 59 37.22 -17.69 31.32
C PRO A 59 36.73 -17.89 32.76
N GLU A 60 37.08 -16.99 33.69
CA GLU A 60 36.75 -17.13 35.12
C GLU A 60 35.48 -16.36 35.52
N ASN A 61 34.91 -15.56 34.62
CA ASN A 61 33.76 -14.71 34.90
C ASN A 61 32.45 -15.51 35.03
N GLN A 62 32.12 -15.85 36.27
CA GLN A 62 30.91 -16.60 36.63
C GLN A 62 29.61 -15.93 36.13
N ALA A 63 29.55 -14.60 36.09
CA ALA A 63 28.38 -13.88 35.59
C ALA A 63 28.24 -14.05 34.06
N LEU A 64 29.34 -14.01 33.33
CA LEU A 64 29.38 -14.29 31.88
C LEU A 64 28.98 -15.73 31.58
N ILE A 65 29.55 -16.70 32.31
CA ILE A 65 29.23 -18.13 32.17
C ILE A 65 27.72 -18.37 32.36
N HIS A 66 27.13 -17.81 33.43
CA HIS A 66 25.69 -17.93 33.67
C HIS A 66 24.87 -17.28 32.53
N LYS A 67 25.25 -16.10 32.05
CA LYS A 67 24.57 -15.44 30.92
C LYS A 67 24.63 -16.28 29.64
N LEU A 68 25.77 -16.89 29.34
CA LEU A 68 25.93 -17.76 28.16
C LEU A 68 25.07 -19.02 28.28
N ALA A 69 24.96 -19.63 29.46
CA ALA A 69 24.08 -20.76 29.70
C ALA A 69 22.58 -20.41 29.48
N VAL A 70 22.15 -19.22 29.92
CA VAL A 70 20.80 -18.72 29.65
C VAL A 70 20.59 -18.50 28.16
N ARG A 71 21.57 -17.92 27.45
CA ARG A 71 21.50 -17.70 26.00
C ARG A 71 21.37 -19.02 25.23
N ASP A 72 22.10 -20.06 25.62
CA ASP A 72 22.02 -21.38 24.99
C ASP A 72 20.64 -22.03 25.20
N LYS A 73 20.08 -21.89 26.42
CA LYS A 73 18.70 -22.33 26.70
C LYS A 73 17.67 -21.59 25.83
N ASP A 74 17.79 -20.26 25.73
CA ASP A 74 16.92 -19.43 24.90
C ASP A 74 17.05 -19.80 23.41
N LEU A 75 18.26 -20.16 22.96
CA LEU A 75 18.53 -20.61 21.59
C LEU A 75 17.84 -21.93 21.30
N GLY A 76 17.91 -22.88 22.24
CA GLY A 76 17.17 -24.14 22.15
C GLY A 76 15.66 -23.92 22.08
N ALA A 77 15.12 -23.01 22.90
CA ALA A 77 13.70 -22.69 22.95
C ALA A 77 13.19 -21.99 21.68
N TRP A 78 13.96 -21.04 21.13
CA TRP A 78 13.66 -20.35 19.86
C TRP A 78 13.74 -21.31 18.67
N ALA A 79 14.80 -22.12 18.60
CA ALA A 79 15.02 -23.04 17.49
C ALA A 79 13.99 -24.19 17.45
N SER A 80 13.32 -24.49 18.57
CA SER A 80 12.28 -25.50 18.66
C SER A 80 10.87 -24.97 18.34
N GLN A 81 10.72 -23.66 18.07
CA GLN A 81 9.44 -23.09 17.69
C GLN A 81 8.99 -23.61 16.30
N PRO A 82 7.68 -23.82 16.06
CA PRO A 82 7.17 -24.22 14.74
C PRO A 82 7.45 -23.21 13.63
N SER A 83 7.64 -21.93 13.97
CA SER A 83 7.88 -20.85 13.02
C SER A 83 8.93 -19.88 13.59
N PRO A 84 10.22 -20.27 13.56
CA PRO A 84 11.29 -19.52 14.21
C PRO A 84 11.62 -18.18 13.50
N LEU A 85 11.12 -17.99 12.28
CA LEU A 85 11.35 -16.79 11.47
C LEU A 85 10.16 -15.82 11.42
N ASP A 86 9.16 -16.00 12.29
CA ASP A 86 7.93 -15.20 12.29
C ASP A 86 8.02 -13.91 13.12
N PHE A 87 7.07 -13.01 12.95
CA PHE A 87 6.81 -11.90 13.88
C PHE A 87 6.06 -12.34 15.14
N GLY A 88 5.72 -13.64 15.25
CA GLY A 88 5.23 -14.26 16.47
C GLY A 88 6.08 -13.84 17.65
N VAL A 89 5.41 -13.42 18.71
CA VAL A 89 6.04 -12.52 19.67
C VAL A 89 7.07 -13.22 20.54
N SER A 90 6.75 -14.44 20.96
CA SER A 90 7.70 -15.31 21.65
C SER A 90 8.95 -15.53 20.80
N THR A 91 8.76 -15.73 19.49
CA THR A 91 9.83 -16.02 18.54
C THR A 91 10.70 -14.80 18.25
N HIS A 92 10.10 -13.67 17.87
CA HIS A 92 10.83 -12.47 17.47
C HIS A 92 11.57 -11.85 18.65
N ALA A 93 10.93 -11.77 19.83
CA ALA A 93 11.59 -11.27 21.03
C ALA A 93 12.71 -12.20 21.49
N ALA A 94 12.53 -13.52 21.41
CA ALA A 94 13.59 -14.48 21.72
C ALA A 94 14.80 -14.28 20.79
N LEU A 95 14.58 -14.11 19.49
CA LEU A 95 15.66 -13.83 18.55
C LEU A 95 16.39 -12.51 18.87
N ILE A 96 15.67 -11.43 19.20
CA ILE A 96 16.30 -10.15 19.60
C ILE A 96 17.18 -10.34 20.84
N ARG A 97 16.67 -11.05 21.87
CA ARG A 97 17.45 -11.33 23.09
C ARG A 97 18.70 -12.14 22.79
N LEU A 98 18.60 -13.13 21.89
CA LEU A 98 19.73 -13.97 21.50
C LEU A 98 20.85 -13.20 20.78
N LEU A 99 20.48 -12.18 20.00
CA LEU A 99 21.43 -11.39 19.21
C LEU A 99 22.03 -10.21 19.99
N ASN A 100 21.31 -9.65 20.97
CA ASN A 100 21.72 -8.48 21.74
C ASN A 100 22.38 -8.84 23.09
N PHE A 101 23.37 -9.72 23.07
CA PHE A 101 24.00 -10.27 24.29
C PHE A 101 24.63 -9.22 25.24
N ASP A 102 25.31 -8.20 24.70
CA ASP A 102 25.98 -7.15 25.50
C ASP A 102 25.25 -5.80 25.50
N ARG A 103 24.23 -5.64 24.65
CA ARG A 103 23.69 -4.32 24.36
C ARG A 103 22.73 -3.92 25.48
N THR A 104 23.19 -3.03 26.36
CA THR A 104 22.33 -2.16 27.20
C THR A 104 21.40 -1.29 26.37
N SER A 105 21.63 -1.22 25.06
CA SER A 105 20.86 -0.47 24.10
C SER A 105 19.50 -1.12 23.84
N SER A 106 18.45 -0.37 24.14
CA SER A 106 17.02 -0.60 23.94
C SER A 106 16.59 -0.83 22.47
N LEU A 107 17.34 -1.62 21.71
CA LEU A 107 17.07 -1.86 20.29
C LEU A 107 15.93 -2.88 20.15
N LEU A 108 14.73 -2.37 19.93
CA LEU A 108 13.49 -3.10 19.63
C LEU A 108 13.47 -3.76 18.23
N SER A 109 14.64 -3.91 17.58
CA SER A 109 14.75 -4.39 16.20
C SER A 109 15.92 -5.35 16.02
N LEU A 110 15.81 -6.28 15.07
CA LEU A 110 16.94 -7.09 14.65
C LEU A 110 18.06 -6.19 14.08
N PRO A 111 19.34 -6.51 14.37
CA PRO A 111 20.47 -5.80 13.79
C PRO A 111 20.49 -5.99 12.27
N GLY A 112 20.72 -4.92 11.51
CA GLY A 112 20.71 -4.99 10.04
C GLY A 112 20.85 -3.63 9.35
N PRO A 113 20.97 -3.63 8.00
CA PRO A 113 20.95 -2.40 7.21
C PRO A 113 19.64 -1.63 7.41
N LYS A 114 19.72 -0.43 7.99
CA LYS A 114 18.56 0.45 8.19
C LYS A 114 17.90 0.78 6.85
N GLY A 115 16.56 0.72 6.81
CA GLY A 115 15.75 1.13 5.65
C GLY A 115 15.74 0.14 4.48
N LYS A 116 16.27 -1.08 4.64
CA LYS A 116 16.26 -2.12 3.61
C LYS A 116 15.27 -3.22 3.98
N ASP A 117 13.98 -2.91 3.86
CA ASP A 117 12.91 -3.91 3.96
C ASP A 117 12.67 -4.58 2.61
N MET A 118 12.10 -5.79 2.63
CA MET A 118 11.82 -6.56 1.42
C MET A 118 10.40 -7.14 1.48
N THR A 119 9.75 -7.29 0.33
CA THR A 119 8.47 -7.98 0.20
C THR A 119 8.68 -9.48 0.02
N ALA A 120 7.65 -10.29 0.30
CA ALA A 120 7.72 -11.73 0.04
C ALA A 120 7.96 -12.05 -1.45
N THR A 121 7.44 -11.23 -2.36
CA THR A 121 7.64 -11.37 -3.81
C THR A 121 9.06 -11.02 -4.23
N GLU A 122 9.66 -9.98 -3.63
CA GLU A 122 11.07 -9.64 -3.86
C GLU A 122 11.99 -10.74 -3.35
N LEU A 123 11.71 -11.31 -2.16
CA LEU A 123 12.44 -12.48 -1.67
C LEU A 123 12.28 -13.68 -2.62
N ALA A 124 11.06 -13.99 -3.05
CA ALA A 124 10.81 -15.08 -4.00
C ALA A 124 11.59 -14.88 -5.31
N THR A 125 11.64 -13.64 -5.81
CA THR A 125 12.42 -13.26 -7.00
C THR A 125 13.91 -13.45 -6.76
N GLN A 126 14.42 -13.03 -5.60
CA GLN A 126 15.83 -13.19 -5.24
C GLN A 126 16.21 -14.68 -5.15
N LEU A 127 15.41 -15.49 -4.46
CA LEU A 127 15.65 -16.94 -4.36
C LEU A 127 15.65 -17.58 -5.76
N TYR A 128 14.71 -17.22 -6.62
CA TYR A 128 14.66 -17.69 -8.00
C TYR A 128 15.91 -17.28 -8.81
N ASN A 129 16.37 -16.03 -8.68
CA ASN A 129 17.55 -15.57 -9.40
C ASN A 129 18.86 -16.25 -8.91
N LEU A 130 18.85 -16.86 -7.72
CA LEU A 130 19.98 -17.57 -7.14
C LEU A 130 19.98 -19.08 -7.37
N ALA A 131 18.80 -19.69 -7.50
CA ALA A 131 18.65 -21.15 -7.62
C ALA A 131 17.82 -21.60 -8.84
N GLY A 132 17.34 -20.68 -9.67
CA GLY A 132 16.58 -21.00 -10.88
C GLY A 132 17.43 -21.60 -12.00
N PRO A 133 16.79 -22.05 -13.09
CA PRO A 133 17.48 -22.67 -14.23
C PRO A 133 18.61 -21.80 -14.80
N GLY A 134 19.77 -22.38 -15.02
CA GLY A 134 20.98 -21.71 -15.51
C GLY A 134 21.75 -20.94 -14.42
N HIS A 135 21.38 -21.09 -13.15
CA HIS A 135 22.02 -20.46 -12.00
C HIS A 135 22.59 -21.45 -11.00
N GLU A 136 22.59 -22.75 -11.31
CA GLU A 136 22.98 -23.83 -10.40
C GLU A 136 24.45 -23.74 -9.98
N ARG A 137 25.31 -23.21 -10.87
CA ARG A 137 26.75 -23.04 -10.64
C ARG A 137 27.15 -21.65 -10.12
N ARG A 138 26.18 -20.78 -9.81
CA ARG A 138 26.49 -19.45 -9.27
C ARG A 138 27.03 -19.57 -7.85
N ARG A 139 27.85 -18.60 -7.45
CA ARG A 139 28.29 -18.48 -6.05
C ARG A 139 27.07 -18.33 -5.16
N ILE A 140 26.97 -19.17 -4.13
CA ILE A 140 25.93 -19.09 -3.10
C ILE A 140 26.18 -17.82 -2.28
N ILE A 141 25.18 -16.93 -2.28
CA ILE A 141 25.17 -15.65 -1.57
C ILE A 141 23.88 -15.52 -0.75
N ALA A 142 23.81 -14.51 0.11
CA ALA A 142 22.63 -14.23 0.94
C ALA A 142 21.34 -14.17 0.08
N PRO A 143 20.24 -14.78 0.56
CA PRO A 143 20.04 -15.29 1.92
C PRO A 143 20.46 -16.75 2.13
N PHE A 144 21.03 -17.44 1.14
CA PHE A 144 21.46 -18.83 1.29
C PHE A 144 22.76 -18.95 2.07
N ASP A 145 22.78 -19.87 3.04
CA ASP A 145 24.02 -20.30 3.68
C ASP A 145 24.78 -21.24 2.72
N PRO A 146 26.03 -20.93 2.34
CA PRO A 146 26.85 -21.83 1.53
C PRO A 146 27.10 -23.21 2.14
N LYS A 147 26.97 -23.36 3.46
CA LYS A 147 27.07 -24.66 4.17
C LYS A 147 25.71 -25.37 4.30
N GLY A 148 24.64 -24.70 3.90
CA GLY A 148 23.27 -25.16 4.05
C GLY A 148 22.80 -26.12 2.95
N THR A 149 21.62 -26.70 3.17
CA THR A 149 20.96 -27.64 2.26
C THR A 149 19.87 -26.99 1.39
N ALA A 150 19.47 -25.76 1.71
CA ALA A 150 18.34 -25.10 1.07
C ALA A 150 18.61 -24.80 -0.41
N HIS A 151 19.80 -24.29 -0.76
CA HIS A 151 20.11 -23.94 -2.15
C HIS A 151 19.90 -25.11 -3.14
N PRO A 152 20.50 -26.31 -2.95
CA PRO A 152 20.25 -27.43 -3.86
C PRO A 152 18.79 -27.92 -3.82
N VAL A 153 18.11 -27.83 -2.67
CA VAL A 153 16.67 -28.16 -2.60
C VAL A 153 15.83 -27.18 -3.43
N PHE A 154 16.18 -25.89 -3.43
CA PHE A 154 15.51 -24.88 -4.25
C PHE A 154 15.76 -25.09 -5.74
N VAL A 155 16.96 -25.51 -6.15
CA VAL A 155 17.25 -25.85 -7.55
C VAL A 155 16.28 -26.93 -8.04
N ILE A 156 16.17 -28.03 -7.30
CA ILE A 156 15.24 -29.13 -7.62
C ILE A 156 13.78 -28.65 -7.55
N ALA A 157 13.41 -27.85 -6.55
CA ALA A 157 12.06 -27.34 -6.40
C ALA A 157 11.64 -26.46 -7.58
N PHE A 158 12.53 -25.61 -8.08
CA PHE A 158 12.24 -24.73 -9.22
C PHE A 158 12.14 -25.48 -10.53
N GLU A 159 12.94 -26.53 -10.76
CA GLU A 159 12.75 -27.45 -11.88
C GLU A 159 11.36 -28.11 -11.83
N ARG A 160 10.92 -28.57 -10.65
CA ARG A 160 9.60 -29.20 -10.49
C ARG A 160 8.45 -28.21 -10.65
N LEU A 161 8.61 -26.97 -10.17
CA LEU A 161 7.61 -25.92 -10.33
C LEU A 161 7.50 -25.47 -11.80
N ALA A 162 8.60 -25.48 -12.55
CA ALA A 162 8.59 -25.18 -13.97
C ALA A 162 7.71 -26.14 -14.77
N LEU A 163 7.72 -27.44 -14.43
CA LEU A 163 6.87 -28.47 -15.07
C LEU A 163 5.37 -28.29 -14.78
N LEU A 164 5.02 -27.56 -13.73
CA LEU A 164 3.63 -27.28 -13.37
C LEU A 164 3.07 -26.01 -14.04
N SER A 165 3.92 -25.21 -14.69
CA SER A 165 3.52 -23.92 -15.26
C SER A 165 2.97 -24.06 -16.68
N PRO A 166 1.77 -23.53 -16.98
CA PRO A 166 1.16 -23.63 -18.30
C PRO A 166 1.68 -22.61 -19.33
N SER A 167 2.48 -21.61 -18.95
CA SER A 167 2.86 -20.53 -19.88
C SER A 167 4.17 -19.80 -19.54
N SER A 168 4.46 -19.57 -18.26
CA SER A 168 5.70 -18.90 -17.82
C SER A 168 6.24 -19.59 -16.56
N PRO A 169 7.26 -20.48 -16.68
CA PRO A 169 7.85 -21.18 -15.55
C PRO A 169 8.36 -20.25 -14.43
N LYS A 170 9.01 -19.15 -14.83
CA LYS A 170 9.57 -18.16 -13.91
C LYS A 170 8.47 -17.44 -13.12
N ASP A 171 7.50 -16.86 -13.82
CA ASP A 171 6.46 -16.04 -13.16
C ASP A 171 5.56 -16.89 -12.28
N TYR A 172 5.24 -18.12 -12.73
CA TYR A 172 4.51 -19.08 -11.92
C TYR A 172 5.27 -19.42 -10.63
N THR A 173 6.56 -19.73 -10.74
CA THR A 173 7.41 -20.09 -9.60
C THR A 173 7.50 -18.96 -8.58
N ILE A 174 7.80 -17.73 -9.04
CA ILE A 174 7.90 -16.55 -8.19
C ILE A 174 6.55 -16.27 -7.50
N ARG A 175 5.44 -16.37 -8.25
CA ARG A 175 4.09 -16.13 -7.70
C ARG A 175 3.71 -17.15 -6.63
N ILE A 176 3.95 -18.44 -6.88
CA ILE A 176 3.61 -19.50 -5.91
C ILE A 176 4.51 -19.40 -4.68
N LEU A 177 5.81 -19.18 -4.87
CA LEU A 177 6.74 -19.00 -3.76
C LEU A 177 6.41 -17.75 -2.93
N GLY A 178 6.09 -16.64 -3.60
CA GLY A 178 5.67 -15.39 -2.94
C GLY A 178 4.39 -15.54 -2.11
N LYS A 179 3.46 -16.43 -2.51
CA LYS A 179 2.28 -16.80 -1.72
C LYS A 179 2.62 -17.77 -0.57
N ALA A 180 3.60 -18.66 -0.77
CA ALA A 180 4.00 -19.65 0.23
C ALA A 180 4.78 -19.00 1.39
N ILE A 181 5.72 -18.10 1.12
CA ILE A 181 6.58 -17.45 2.13
C ILE A 181 5.78 -16.91 3.34
N PRO A 182 4.70 -16.12 3.18
CA PRO A 182 3.89 -15.64 4.31
C PRO A 182 3.13 -16.76 5.04
N LYS A 183 2.71 -17.82 4.33
CA LYS A 183 2.01 -18.98 4.93
C LYS A 183 2.93 -19.83 5.80
N PHE A 184 4.23 -19.84 5.50
CA PHE A 184 5.26 -20.45 6.32
C PHE A 184 5.80 -19.51 7.40
N CYS A 185 5.14 -18.36 7.60
CA CYS A 185 5.47 -17.41 8.65
C CYS A 185 6.94 -16.95 8.60
N ILE A 186 7.51 -16.81 7.40
CA ILE A 186 8.88 -16.28 7.22
C ILE A 186 8.75 -14.76 7.08
N ARG A 187 9.23 -14.05 8.11
CA ARG A 187 9.07 -12.60 8.29
C ARG A 187 10.38 -11.86 8.45
N HIS A 188 11.48 -12.56 8.67
CA HIS A 188 12.82 -11.99 8.67
C HIS A 188 13.81 -13.03 8.14
N ILE A 189 14.86 -12.54 7.50
CA ILE A 189 15.89 -13.38 6.89
C ILE A 189 17.28 -12.82 7.19
N PRO A 190 18.29 -13.69 7.33
CA PRO A 190 19.66 -13.23 7.48
C PRO A 190 20.16 -12.59 6.17
N THR A 191 20.97 -11.55 6.30
CA THR A 191 21.54 -10.79 5.20
C THR A 191 23.05 -10.60 5.38
N THR A 192 23.66 -9.93 4.41
CA THR A 192 25.03 -9.43 4.50
C THR A 192 25.12 -8.23 5.45
N PRO A 193 26.17 -8.12 6.28
CA PRO A 193 26.39 -6.97 7.15
C PRO A 193 26.63 -5.68 6.35
N ILE A 194 26.43 -4.53 7.00
CA ILE A 194 26.80 -3.23 6.43
C ILE A 194 28.34 -3.17 6.32
N PRO A 195 28.92 -2.84 5.15
CA PRO A 195 30.36 -2.71 5.03
C PRO A 195 30.87 -1.61 5.98
N ALA A 196 31.71 -1.97 6.95
CA ALA A 196 32.27 -1.01 7.91
C ALA A 196 33.49 -0.23 7.38
N GLY A 197 33.92 -0.44 6.12
CA GLY A 197 35.10 0.21 5.55
C GLY A 197 35.33 -0.06 4.05
N ARG A 198 36.49 0.36 3.54
CA ARG A 198 36.95 0.10 2.16
C ARG A 198 37.43 -1.34 2.04
N GLY A 199 36.59 -2.21 1.47
CA GLY A 199 36.91 -3.60 1.20
C GLY A 199 35.84 -4.26 0.33
N ALA A 200 36.14 -5.45 -0.19
CA ALA A 200 35.15 -6.23 -0.95
C ALA A 200 33.97 -6.58 -0.02
N PRO A 201 32.71 -6.32 -0.44
CA PRO A 201 31.55 -6.55 0.42
C PRO A 201 31.39 -8.04 0.73
N ILE A 202 31.11 -8.35 2.00
CA ILE A 202 30.71 -9.71 2.42
C ILE A 202 29.40 -10.05 1.71
N ARG A 203 29.37 -11.18 1.00
CA ARG A 203 28.19 -11.63 0.23
C ARG A 203 27.42 -12.79 0.88
N ARG A 204 27.92 -13.30 2.00
CA ARG A 204 27.31 -14.43 2.73
C ARG A 204 26.36 -13.91 3.80
N PRO A 205 25.29 -14.66 4.13
CA PRO A 205 24.45 -14.32 5.27
C PRO A 205 25.26 -14.43 6.56
N VAL A 206 24.98 -13.56 7.53
CA VAL A 206 25.58 -13.60 8.87
C VAL A 206 24.47 -13.64 9.91
N TRP A 207 24.69 -14.36 10.99
CA TRP A 207 23.70 -14.63 12.04
C TRP A 207 23.24 -13.37 12.80
N ASP A 208 24.02 -12.30 12.77
CA ASP A 208 23.77 -11.02 13.46
C ASP A 208 23.37 -9.88 12.51
N SER A 209 22.97 -10.21 11.27
CA SER A 209 22.50 -9.22 10.30
C SER A 209 21.24 -9.68 9.59
N TRP A 210 20.17 -8.90 9.68
CA TRP A 210 18.81 -9.29 9.30
C TRP A 210 18.09 -8.25 8.47
N ILE A 211 17.19 -8.72 7.61
CA ILE A 211 16.21 -7.92 6.87
C ILE A 211 14.80 -8.38 7.25
N SER A 212 13.89 -7.43 7.43
CA SER A 212 12.47 -7.71 7.67
C SER A 212 11.73 -7.89 6.35
N LEU A 213 10.78 -8.85 6.34
CA LEU A 213 9.88 -9.12 5.24
C LEU A 213 8.48 -8.60 5.55
N GLY A 214 7.94 -7.72 4.72
CA GLY A 214 6.53 -7.32 4.77
C GLY A 214 6.23 -5.85 5.04
N ARG A 215 6.65 -4.96 4.13
CA ARG A 215 6.03 -3.63 4.05
C ARG A 215 4.66 -3.73 3.37
N ALA A 216 3.61 -3.86 4.18
CA ALA A 216 2.26 -3.35 3.94
C ALA A 216 1.58 -3.15 5.30
N SER A 217 1.34 -1.88 5.65
CA SER A 217 0.30 -1.39 6.58
C SER A 217 -0.13 -2.32 7.73
N ASP A 218 0.71 -2.50 8.76
CA ASP A 218 0.20 -2.94 10.06
C ASP A 218 0.62 -1.95 11.16
N PRO A 219 -0.30 -1.06 11.62
CA PRO A 219 0.01 -0.04 12.62
C PRO A 219 0.17 -0.57 14.05
N LYS A 220 0.20 -1.88 14.32
CA LYS A 220 0.14 -2.38 15.70
C LYS A 220 1.06 -3.57 15.94
N ARG A 221 2.34 -3.30 16.16
CA ARG A 221 3.24 -4.24 16.85
C ARG A 221 2.79 -4.43 18.30
N VAL A 222 1.93 -5.41 18.55
CA VAL A 222 1.65 -5.88 19.91
C VAL A 222 2.64 -6.98 20.25
N VAL A 223 3.71 -6.62 20.95
CA VAL A 223 4.55 -7.55 21.73
C VAL A 223 3.78 -7.90 23.03
N PRO A 224 3.30 -9.13 23.23
CA PRO A 224 2.90 -9.71 24.48
C PRO A 224 3.82 -9.38 25.63
N SER A 225 3.15 -8.83 26.64
CA SER A 225 3.68 -8.41 27.92
C SER A 225 4.62 -9.46 28.54
N HIS A 226 4.30 -10.75 28.45
CA HIS A 226 4.91 -11.79 29.30
C HIS A 226 6.42 -12.05 29.14
N THR A 227 7.07 -11.61 28.05
CA THR A 227 8.53 -11.80 27.85
C THR A 227 9.39 -10.55 28.09
N LEU A 228 8.75 -9.43 28.42
CA LEU A 228 9.39 -8.16 28.68
C LEU A 228 9.63 -8.00 30.18
N THR A 229 10.71 -7.31 30.56
CA THR A 229 10.87 -6.83 31.94
C THR A 229 9.74 -5.85 32.28
N LEU A 230 9.45 -5.65 33.57
CA LEU A 230 8.40 -4.71 34.01
C LEU A 230 8.62 -3.30 33.42
N ASP A 231 9.87 -2.84 33.37
CA ASP A 231 10.23 -1.54 32.81
C ASP A 231 10.02 -1.46 31.29
N GLU A 232 10.37 -2.51 30.55
CA GLU A 232 10.13 -2.58 29.10
C GLU A 232 8.62 -2.60 28.77
N ARG A 233 7.82 -3.32 29.57
CA ARG A 233 6.35 -3.30 29.43
C ARG A 233 5.81 -1.90 29.68
N PHE A 234 6.33 -1.22 30.70
CA PHE A 234 5.91 0.13 31.04
C PHE A 234 6.26 1.12 29.92
N ILE A 235 7.48 1.08 29.40
CA ILE A 235 7.91 1.94 28.29
C ILE A 235 7.06 1.68 27.04
N ILE A 236 6.82 0.42 26.68
CA ILE A 236 6.02 0.07 25.50
C ILE A 236 4.55 0.47 25.69
N ALA A 237 3.97 0.24 26.88
CA ALA A 237 2.62 0.66 27.19
C ALA A 237 2.51 2.18 27.17
N SER A 238 3.51 2.89 27.70
CA SER A 238 3.60 4.36 27.68
C SER A 238 3.71 4.89 26.26
N GLN A 239 4.57 4.31 25.42
CA GLN A 239 4.71 4.70 24.00
C GLN A 239 3.42 4.43 23.23
N ARG A 240 2.79 3.26 23.39
CA ARG A 240 1.49 2.98 22.76
C ARG A 240 0.40 3.91 23.27
N GLY A 241 0.41 4.23 24.56
CA GLY A 241 -0.49 5.19 25.17
C GLY A 241 -0.31 6.59 24.59
N GLN A 242 0.94 7.02 24.41
CA GLN A 242 1.30 8.28 23.79
C GLN A 242 0.90 8.30 22.31
N ASP A 243 1.25 7.29 21.52
CA ASP A 243 0.88 7.19 20.10
C ASP A 243 -0.65 7.19 19.92
N ALA A 244 -1.38 6.49 20.79
CA ALA A 244 -2.84 6.49 20.78
C ALA A 244 -3.41 7.86 21.20
N ALA A 245 -2.82 8.51 22.21
CA ALA A 245 -3.23 9.84 22.64
C ALA A 245 -2.98 10.87 21.53
N GLU A 246 -1.80 10.90 20.93
CA GLU A 246 -1.46 11.75 19.79
C GLU A 246 -2.36 11.47 18.58
N ARG A 247 -2.60 10.19 18.24
CA ARG A 247 -3.48 9.83 17.12
C ARG A 247 -4.95 10.20 17.37
N ASN A 248 -5.40 10.24 18.61
CA ASN A 248 -6.77 10.63 18.93
C ASN A 248 -6.92 12.11 19.28
N HIS A 249 -5.80 12.84 19.45
CA HIS A 249 -5.82 14.25 19.76
C HIS A 249 -6.35 15.07 18.58
N VAL A 250 -7.24 16.01 18.88
CA VAL A 250 -7.90 16.84 17.87
C VAL A 250 -6.92 17.69 17.06
N ASP A 251 -5.92 18.26 17.73
CA ASP A 251 -4.90 19.13 17.13
C ASP A 251 -3.62 18.41 16.66
N ALA A 252 -3.50 17.09 16.82
CA ALA A 252 -2.24 16.45 16.46
C ALA A 252 -1.97 16.57 14.95
N PRO A 253 -0.69 16.65 14.52
CA PRO A 253 -0.37 16.62 13.11
C PRO A 253 -0.71 15.25 12.54
N TRP A 254 -1.17 15.21 11.29
CA TRP A 254 -1.46 13.96 10.60
C TRP A 254 -0.99 14.02 9.14
N ASP A 255 -0.76 12.85 8.58
CA ASP A 255 -0.22 12.66 7.23
C ASP A 255 -1.23 11.86 6.41
N ALA A 256 -1.62 12.38 5.24
CA ALA A 256 -2.63 11.74 4.41
C ALA A 256 -2.13 10.43 3.81
N LYS A 257 -0.85 10.29 3.52
CA LYS A 257 -0.25 9.04 3.04
C LYS A 257 -0.28 7.95 4.11
N ASP A 258 0.06 8.27 5.35
CA ASP A 258 0.15 7.28 6.44
C ASP A 258 -1.20 6.98 7.12
N THR A 259 -2.17 7.89 7.04
CA THR A 259 -3.51 7.68 7.59
C THR A 259 -4.30 6.67 6.73
N VAL A 260 -4.89 5.65 7.37
CA VAL A 260 -5.69 4.62 6.67
C VAL A 260 -7.15 5.03 6.60
N LEU A 261 -7.90 4.49 5.63
CA LEU A 261 -9.33 4.82 5.48
C LEU A 261 -10.17 4.39 6.70
N GLN A 262 -9.72 3.40 7.47
CA GLN A 262 -10.39 3.01 8.71
C GLN A 262 -10.42 4.15 9.76
N ASP A 263 -9.50 5.11 9.67
CA ASP A 263 -9.41 6.26 10.58
C ASP A 263 -10.27 7.45 10.16
N LEU A 264 -11.11 7.32 9.12
CA LEU A 264 -12.03 8.38 8.67
C LEU A 264 -12.82 9.05 9.80
N PRO A 265 -13.31 8.35 10.84
CA PRO A 265 -14.00 8.99 11.97
C PRO A 265 -13.14 10.04 12.70
N LEU A 266 -11.81 9.86 12.76
CA LEU A 266 -10.91 10.83 13.39
C LEU A 266 -10.85 12.13 12.59
N LEU A 267 -10.92 12.06 11.26
CA LEU A 267 -10.92 13.23 10.39
C LEU A 267 -12.18 14.10 10.54
N LEU A 268 -13.27 13.52 11.08
CA LEU A 268 -14.46 14.30 11.42
C LEU A 268 -14.21 15.25 12.58
N THR A 269 -13.25 14.99 13.45
CA THR A 269 -13.00 15.81 14.64
C THR A 269 -11.76 16.69 14.50
N ARG A 270 -10.77 16.34 13.67
CA ARG A 270 -9.51 17.08 13.52
C ARG A 270 -9.71 18.59 13.30
N SER A 271 -8.89 19.37 14.00
CA SER A 271 -8.78 20.84 13.89
C SER A 271 -7.55 21.29 13.09
N THR A 272 -6.70 20.35 12.68
CA THR A 272 -5.48 20.62 11.90
C THR A 272 -5.56 20.03 10.50
N LEU A 273 -4.93 20.72 9.55
CA LEU A 273 -4.77 20.29 8.16
C LEU A 273 -3.68 19.20 8.06
N PRO A 274 -3.73 18.34 7.03
CA PRO A 274 -2.69 17.34 6.82
C PRO A 274 -1.35 18.01 6.48
N LYS A 275 -0.24 17.33 6.75
CA LYS A 275 1.13 17.81 6.44
C LYS A 275 1.33 18.16 4.97
N GLU A 276 0.58 17.50 4.08
CA GLU A 276 0.65 17.74 2.65
C GLU A 276 -0.10 19.01 2.22
N TRP A 277 -0.75 19.75 3.12
CA TRP A 277 -1.42 21.01 2.82
C TRP A 277 -0.42 22.13 2.51
N HIS A 278 -0.05 22.24 1.24
CA HIS A 278 0.76 23.33 0.71
C HIS A 278 0.36 23.63 -0.74
N ILE A 279 0.64 24.85 -1.19
CA ILE A 279 0.39 25.27 -2.57
C ILE A 279 1.42 24.58 -3.49
N PRO A 280 1.00 23.92 -4.59
CA PRO A 280 1.93 23.29 -5.51
C PRO A 280 2.87 24.32 -6.16
N SER A 281 4.18 24.06 -6.12
CA SER A 281 5.24 25.00 -6.54
C SER A 281 5.20 25.45 -8.00
N ARG A 282 4.56 24.67 -8.89
CA ARG A 282 4.42 24.97 -10.33
C ARG A 282 3.01 25.47 -10.68
N SER A 283 2.46 26.36 -9.86
CA SER A 283 1.17 27.01 -10.11
C SER A 283 1.38 28.41 -10.65
N SER A 284 0.62 28.79 -11.67
CA SER A 284 0.64 30.12 -12.26
C SER A 284 -0.76 30.57 -12.65
N GLY A 285 -0.91 31.87 -12.93
CA GLY A 285 -2.15 32.48 -13.38
C GLY A 285 -3.31 32.24 -12.41
N TYR A 286 -4.53 32.11 -12.95
CA TYR A 286 -5.72 31.91 -12.10
C TYR A 286 -5.71 30.58 -11.35
N VAL A 287 -4.93 29.60 -11.80
CA VAL A 287 -4.82 28.34 -11.06
C VAL A 287 -4.14 28.62 -9.73
N LEU A 288 -3.01 29.35 -9.73
CA LEU A 288 -2.36 29.79 -8.49
C LEU A 288 -3.29 30.66 -7.64
N GLU A 289 -3.96 31.65 -8.23
CA GLU A 289 -4.93 32.50 -7.53
C GLU A 289 -6.02 31.66 -6.84
N THR A 290 -6.49 30.58 -7.47
CA THR A 290 -7.48 29.66 -6.88
C THR A 290 -6.90 28.89 -5.69
N TYR A 291 -5.65 28.42 -5.77
CA TYR A 291 -4.98 27.76 -4.63
C TYR A 291 -4.79 28.72 -3.45
N GLU A 292 -4.30 29.93 -3.71
CA GLU A 292 -4.09 30.96 -2.69
C GLU A 292 -5.41 31.40 -2.06
N TRP A 293 -6.45 31.55 -2.87
CA TRP A 293 -7.79 31.86 -2.38
C TRP A 293 -8.31 30.75 -1.48
N VAL A 294 -8.25 29.48 -1.89
CA VAL A 294 -8.69 28.38 -1.01
C VAL A 294 -7.83 28.32 0.25
N ASN A 295 -6.51 28.46 0.15
CA ASN A 295 -5.63 28.43 1.31
C ASN A 295 -5.95 29.53 2.34
N SER A 296 -6.41 30.69 1.89
CA SER A 296 -6.80 31.81 2.78
C SER A 296 -8.23 31.72 3.31
N HIS A 297 -9.13 31.01 2.62
CA HIS A 297 -10.55 30.91 2.96
C HIS A 297 -10.97 29.54 3.51
N PHE A 298 -10.07 28.56 3.51
CA PHE A 298 -10.36 27.24 4.04
C PHE A 298 -10.59 27.33 5.56
N ASP A 299 -11.66 26.69 6.00
CA ASP A 299 -12.10 26.74 7.39
C ASP A 299 -12.63 25.35 7.77
N LEU A 300 -11.95 24.69 8.70
CA LEU A 300 -12.35 23.37 9.16
C LEU A 300 -13.70 23.39 9.89
N ASN A 301 -14.16 24.55 10.40
CA ASN A 301 -15.49 24.67 11.02
C ASN A 301 -16.61 24.75 9.99
N ASN A 302 -16.29 25.06 8.73
CA ASN A 302 -17.25 24.95 7.64
C ASN A 302 -17.39 23.48 7.22
N ASN A 303 -18.55 22.89 7.48
CA ASN A 303 -18.85 21.50 7.15
C ASN A 303 -18.64 21.16 5.67
N VAL A 304 -18.84 22.10 4.74
CA VAL A 304 -18.58 21.87 3.31
C VAL A 304 -17.09 21.74 3.04
N HIS A 305 -16.26 22.59 3.66
CA HIS A 305 -14.80 22.54 3.54
C HIS A 305 -14.24 21.27 4.18
N ARG A 306 -14.74 20.92 5.38
CA ARG A 306 -14.39 19.66 6.04
C ARG A 306 -14.75 18.45 5.19
N PHE A 307 -15.94 18.45 4.59
CA PHE A 307 -16.36 17.37 3.71
C PHE A 307 -15.53 17.30 2.42
N ALA A 308 -15.17 18.45 1.85
CA ALA A 308 -14.27 18.52 0.70
C ALA A 308 -12.91 17.88 1.01
N LEU A 309 -12.33 18.14 2.18
CA LEU A 309 -11.08 17.55 2.63
C LEU A 309 -11.19 16.03 2.78
N ILE A 310 -12.29 15.54 3.36
CA ILE A 310 -12.54 14.10 3.52
C ILE A 310 -12.69 13.42 2.15
N ILE A 311 -13.42 14.03 1.21
CA ILE A 311 -13.55 13.50 -0.16
C ILE A 311 -12.20 13.53 -0.87
N GLY A 312 -11.43 14.61 -0.73
CA GLY A 312 -10.07 14.70 -1.27
C GLY A 312 -9.15 13.59 -0.74
N PHE A 313 -9.23 13.29 0.56
CA PHE A 313 -8.53 12.17 1.18
C PHE A 313 -8.99 10.81 0.63
N ILE A 314 -10.29 10.57 0.49
CA ILE A 314 -10.81 9.31 -0.08
C ILE A 314 -10.35 9.13 -1.53
N LEU A 315 -10.46 10.18 -2.35
CA LEU A 315 -10.07 10.13 -3.75
C LEU A 315 -8.55 10.00 -3.93
N SER A 316 -7.74 10.57 -3.03
CA SER A 316 -6.30 10.35 -3.06
C SER A 316 -5.92 8.91 -2.73
N LYS A 317 -6.69 8.22 -1.88
CA LYS A 317 -6.52 6.78 -1.58
C LYS A 317 -6.93 5.87 -2.73
N CYS A 318 -7.74 6.34 -3.67
CA CYS A 318 -8.03 5.63 -4.92
C CYS A 318 -6.84 5.60 -5.88
N ALA A 319 -5.85 6.49 -5.72
CA ALA A 319 -4.72 6.60 -6.61
C ALA A 319 -3.90 5.28 -6.67
N PRO A 320 -3.46 4.83 -7.86
CA PRO A 320 -3.61 5.48 -9.17
C PRO A 320 -4.89 5.12 -9.94
N ARG A 321 -5.82 4.39 -9.32
CA ARG A 321 -7.08 3.90 -9.91
C ARG A 321 -8.25 4.79 -9.50
N HIS A 322 -8.24 6.04 -9.95
CA HIS A 322 -9.30 7.02 -9.67
C HIS A 322 -9.87 7.66 -10.93
N THR A 323 -9.65 7.07 -12.10
CA THR A 323 -10.19 7.60 -13.37
C THR A 323 -11.46 6.84 -13.75
N ILE A 324 -12.48 7.58 -14.17
CA ILE A 324 -13.72 7.03 -14.73
C ILE A 324 -13.42 6.50 -16.15
N PRO A 325 -13.85 5.28 -16.52
CA PRO A 325 -13.73 4.77 -17.88
C PRO A 325 -14.37 5.72 -18.91
N PRO A 326 -13.77 5.91 -20.10
CA PRO A 326 -14.37 6.75 -21.15
C PRO A 326 -15.63 6.11 -21.77
N ASP A 327 -15.66 4.79 -21.88
CA ASP A 327 -16.68 4.03 -22.61
C ASP A 327 -17.83 3.59 -21.70
N LEU A 328 -18.55 4.56 -21.15
CA LEU A 328 -19.67 4.30 -20.25
C LEU A 328 -21.01 4.23 -21.00
N PRO A 329 -21.89 3.27 -20.66
CA PRO A 329 -23.18 3.17 -21.32
C PRO A 329 -24.12 4.31 -20.89
N ALA A 330 -24.88 4.87 -21.85
CA ALA A 330 -25.81 5.96 -21.60
C ALA A 330 -26.92 5.59 -20.58
N SER A 331 -27.18 4.29 -20.39
CA SER A 331 -28.14 3.76 -19.42
C SER A 331 -27.80 4.06 -17.96
N LEU A 332 -26.58 4.50 -17.67
CA LEU A 332 -26.16 4.93 -16.32
C LEU A 332 -26.84 6.22 -15.86
N PHE A 333 -27.37 6.99 -16.80
CA PHE A 333 -28.03 8.26 -16.53
C PHE A 333 -29.54 8.10 -16.50
N ASP A 334 -30.15 8.82 -15.56
CA ASP A 334 -31.57 9.12 -15.63
C ASP A 334 -31.74 10.47 -16.33
N PRO A 335 -32.32 10.50 -17.56
CA PRO A 335 -32.54 11.74 -18.30
C PRO A 335 -33.43 12.74 -17.55
N LEU A 336 -34.33 12.25 -16.69
CA LEU A 336 -35.32 13.06 -15.99
C LEU A 336 -34.79 13.62 -14.68
N CYS A 337 -33.89 12.90 -14.00
CA CYS A 337 -33.53 13.23 -12.62
C CYS A 337 -32.19 13.97 -12.44
N ARG A 338 -31.44 14.28 -13.51
CA ARG A 338 -30.08 14.85 -13.44
C ARG A 338 -29.18 14.12 -12.43
N ARG A 339 -29.38 12.81 -12.32
CA ARG A 339 -28.76 11.92 -11.33
C ARG A 339 -28.19 10.72 -12.05
N ILE A 340 -27.01 10.31 -11.60
CA ILE A 340 -26.48 8.97 -11.86
C ILE A 340 -27.40 7.98 -11.13
N ARG A 341 -27.83 6.90 -11.80
CA ARG A 341 -28.69 5.91 -11.18
C ARG A 341 -27.96 5.25 -9.99
N PRO A 342 -28.64 4.88 -8.90
CA PRO A 342 -27.96 4.30 -7.73
C PRO A 342 -27.03 3.11 -8.03
N GLY A 343 -27.44 2.20 -8.94
CA GLY A 343 -26.61 1.06 -9.38
C GLY A 343 -25.45 1.41 -10.33
N SER A 344 -25.34 2.67 -10.75
CA SER A 344 -24.29 3.14 -11.65
C SER A 344 -23.04 3.60 -10.90
N LYS A 345 -23.03 3.53 -9.56
CA LYS A 345 -21.83 3.77 -8.74
C LYS A 345 -20.89 2.57 -8.70
N ASP A 346 -21.30 1.39 -9.15
CA ASP A 346 -20.44 0.19 -9.19
C ASP A 346 -19.52 0.14 -10.43
N ILE A 347 -19.28 1.28 -11.07
CA ILE A 347 -18.30 1.41 -12.16
C ILE A 347 -16.91 1.32 -11.55
N ALA A 348 -16.16 0.28 -11.91
CA ALA A 348 -14.79 0.11 -11.48
C ALA A 348 -13.90 1.24 -12.04
N PHE A 349 -13.17 1.91 -11.15
CA PHE A 349 -12.16 2.88 -11.57
C PHE A 349 -11.01 2.20 -12.30
N ILE A 350 -10.49 2.91 -13.30
CA ILE A 350 -9.33 2.49 -14.08
C ILE A 350 -8.11 3.34 -13.73
N GLN A 351 -6.94 2.77 -14.01
CA GLN A 351 -5.68 3.50 -13.97
C GLN A 351 -5.43 4.09 -15.37
N LYS A 352 -5.16 5.39 -15.44
CA LYS A 352 -4.76 6.04 -16.69
C LYS A 352 -3.29 5.71 -16.99
N ALA A 353 -3.01 5.19 -18.18
CA ALA A 353 -1.64 4.91 -18.61
C ALA A 353 -0.80 6.21 -18.69
N ASN A 354 0.48 6.11 -18.32
CA ASN A 354 1.53 7.12 -18.57
C ASN A 354 1.25 8.56 -18.06
N SER A 355 0.57 8.70 -16.94
CA SER A 355 0.16 10.02 -16.45
C SER A 355 0.99 10.47 -15.23
N LYS A 356 1.81 11.52 -15.43
CA LYS A 356 2.71 12.08 -14.40
C LYS A 356 1.90 12.61 -13.20
N GLY A 357 2.36 12.30 -11.98
CA GLY A 357 1.78 12.80 -10.72
C GLY A 357 0.53 12.06 -10.21
N HIS A 358 0.08 10.99 -10.87
CA HIS A 358 -1.08 10.19 -10.42
C HIS A 358 -0.81 9.32 -9.19
N HIS A 359 0.45 9.16 -8.79
CA HIS A 359 0.83 8.32 -7.66
C HIS A 359 1.00 9.12 -6.37
N GLU A 360 0.95 10.45 -6.44
CA GLU A 360 1.26 11.34 -5.32
C GLU A 360 -0.03 11.66 -4.53
N GLN A 361 -0.37 10.76 -3.59
CA GLN A 361 -1.60 10.87 -2.79
C GLN A 361 -1.75 12.22 -2.08
N GLY A 362 -0.67 12.74 -1.47
CA GLY A 362 -0.69 14.04 -0.79
C GLY A 362 -1.08 15.19 -1.72
N ILE A 363 -0.50 15.23 -2.92
CA ILE A 363 -0.81 16.26 -3.91
C ILE A 363 -2.26 16.11 -4.40
N LEU A 364 -2.71 14.88 -4.68
CA LEU A 364 -4.08 14.63 -5.12
C LEU A 364 -5.12 15.05 -4.07
N LEU A 365 -4.84 14.85 -2.78
CA LEU A 365 -5.70 15.32 -1.70
C LEU A 365 -5.92 16.83 -1.80
N VAL A 366 -4.82 17.59 -1.92
CA VAL A 366 -4.91 19.06 -1.99
C VAL A 366 -5.65 19.49 -3.26
N MET A 367 -5.31 18.90 -4.42
CA MET A 367 -5.96 19.23 -5.69
C MET A 367 -7.48 19.02 -5.65
N TRP A 368 -7.94 17.88 -5.13
CA TRP A 368 -9.37 17.61 -4.99
C TRP A 368 -10.05 18.53 -4.00
N THR A 369 -9.43 18.75 -2.84
CA THR A 369 -9.99 19.62 -1.80
C THR A 369 -10.15 21.05 -2.33
N VAL A 370 -9.12 21.59 -3.00
CA VAL A 370 -9.14 22.92 -3.60
C VAL A 370 -10.23 23.02 -4.68
N LEU A 371 -10.33 22.03 -5.57
CA LEU A 371 -11.38 22.03 -6.60
C LEU A 371 -12.79 22.07 -5.99
N ILE A 372 -13.05 21.23 -4.98
CA ILE A 372 -14.38 21.12 -4.37
C ILE A 372 -14.74 22.40 -3.62
N VAL A 373 -13.82 22.94 -2.81
CA VAL A 373 -14.05 24.18 -2.05
C VAL A 373 -14.27 25.35 -3.00
N ALA A 374 -13.38 25.53 -3.97
CA ALA A 374 -13.46 26.63 -4.91
C ALA A 374 -14.78 26.58 -5.72
N LEU A 375 -15.22 25.40 -6.18
CA LEU A 375 -16.51 25.30 -6.90
C LEU A 375 -17.74 25.44 -6.00
N SER A 376 -17.61 25.23 -4.69
CA SER A 376 -18.73 25.35 -3.75
C SER A 376 -18.96 26.79 -3.29
N GLU A 377 -17.93 27.64 -3.35
CA GLU A 377 -17.98 29.04 -2.94
C GLU A 377 -18.03 29.94 -4.18
N LYS A 378 -19.07 30.79 -4.26
CA LYS A 378 -19.38 31.57 -5.47
C LYS A 378 -18.32 32.62 -5.81
N ASP A 379 -17.66 33.14 -4.80
CA ASP A 379 -16.71 34.25 -4.92
C ASP A 379 -15.28 33.78 -5.25
N SER A 380 -15.10 32.49 -5.47
CA SER A 380 -13.78 31.94 -5.81
C SER A 380 -13.34 32.35 -7.23
N PRO A 381 -12.03 32.45 -7.48
CA PRO A 381 -11.50 32.76 -8.81
C PRO A 381 -11.96 31.77 -9.88
N ILE A 382 -12.08 30.48 -9.53
CA ILE A 382 -12.53 29.46 -10.47
C ILE A 382 -14.00 29.68 -10.86
N CYS A 383 -14.88 30.03 -9.92
CA CYS A 383 -16.29 30.32 -10.19
C CYS A 383 -16.48 31.58 -11.04
N ALA A 384 -15.71 32.63 -10.77
CA ALA A 384 -15.71 33.84 -11.60
C ALA A 384 -15.30 33.54 -13.06
N ARG A 385 -14.27 32.70 -13.25
CA ARG A 385 -13.82 32.30 -14.58
C ARG A 385 -14.79 31.32 -15.26
N PHE A 386 -15.43 30.46 -14.47
CA PHE A 386 -16.44 29.52 -14.91
C PHE A 386 -17.67 30.22 -15.50
N ALA A 387 -18.12 31.31 -14.88
CA ALA A 387 -19.20 32.14 -15.38
C ALA A 387 -18.86 32.79 -16.74
N LYS A 388 -17.58 33.12 -16.98
CA LYS A 388 -17.12 33.78 -18.20
C LYS A 388 -16.86 32.82 -19.36
N ASN A 389 -16.25 31.66 -19.09
CA ASN A 389 -15.67 30.79 -20.12
C ASN A 389 -16.46 29.50 -20.37
N GLN A 390 -17.60 29.28 -19.69
CA GLN A 390 -18.40 28.05 -19.80
C GLN A 390 -17.57 26.77 -19.56
N GLY A 391 -16.65 26.81 -18.59
CA GLY A 391 -15.73 25.70 -18.29
C GLY A 391 -14.73 26.04 -17.20
N LEU A 392 -13.96 25.04 -16.75
CA LEU A 392 -12.85 25.27 -15.81
C LEU A 392 -11.69 26.05 -16.45
N GLY A 393 -11.64 26.14 -17.77
CA GLY A 393 -10.60 26.82 -18.55
C GLY A 393 -9.41 25.92 -18.92
N PRO A 394 -8.66 26.28 -19.98
CA PRO A 394 -7.57 25.46 -20.51
C PRO A 394 -6.41 25.30 -19.53
N GLU A 395 -6.07 26.32 -18.73
CA GLU A 395 -4.92 26.23 -17.80
C GLU A 395 -5.21 25.21 -16.67
N TRP A 396 -6.42 25.21 -16.12
CA TRP A 396 -6.84 24.20 -15.14
C TRP A 396 -6.82 22.80 -15.75
N THR A 397 -7.44 22.62 -16.93
CA THR A 397 -7.51 21.32 -17.61
C THR A 397 -6.12 20.80 -17.97
N LYS A 398 -5.22 21.65 -18.49
CA LYS A 398 -3.82 21.28 -18.80
C LYS A 398 -3.09 20.80 -17.53
N LYS A 399 -3.28 21.50 -16.41
CA LYS A 399 -2.58 21.17 -15.16
C LYS A 399 -3.14 19.95 -14.42
N HIS A 400 -4.45 19.78 -14.41
CA HIS A 400 -5.16 18.84 -13.52
C HIS A 400 -5.90 17.73 -14.27
N GLY A 401 -6.28 17.94 -15.53
CA GLY A 401 -7.04 16.98 -16.33
C GLY A 401 -6.24 15.71 -16.61
N SER A 402 -4.93 15.84 -16.85
CA SER A 402 -4.05 14.68 -16.99
C SER A 402 -4.08 13.81 -15.74
N LYS A 403 -4.22 14.41 -14.53
CA LYS A 403 -4.26 13.83 -13.18
C LYS A 403 -5.61 13.23 -12.75
N GLY A 404 -6.61 13.26 -13.63
CA GLY A 404 -7.96 12.78 -13.32
C GLY A 404 -8.74 13.69 -12.36
N VAL A 405 -8.23 14.89 -12.05
CA VAL A 405 -8.93 15.87 -11.20
C VAL A 405 -9.93 16.65 -12.08
N VAL A 406 -11.03 15.98 -12.41
CA VAL A 406 -12.03 16.42 -13.40
C VAL A 406 -13.45 16.45 -12.81
N PRO A 407 -14.36 17.28 -13.37
CA PRO A 407 -15.74 17.39 -12.89
C PRO A 407 -16.54 16.09 -12.85
N GLY A 408 -16.26 15.16 -13.77
CA GLY A 408 -16.96 13.87 -13.82
C GLY A 408 -16.88 13.09 -12.51
N MET A 409 -15.77 13.19 -11.78
CA MET A 409 -15.65 12.58 -10.46
C MET A 409 -16.56 13.24 -9.42
N LEU A 410 -16.74 14.57 -9.49
CA LEU A 410 -17.67 15.28 -8.60
C LEU A 410 -19.11 14.83 -8.82
N VAL A 411 -19.49 14.56 -10.08
CA VAL A 411 -20.79 13.98 -10.42
C VAL A 411 -20.90 12.57 -9.85
N PHE A 412 -19.85 11.76 -10.02
CA PHE A 412 -19.79 10.37 -9.54
C PHE A 412 -19.95 10.25 -8.02
N VAL A 413 -19.18 11.03 -7.24
CA VAL A 413 -19.27 11.04 -5.77
C VAL A 413 -20.56 11.71 -5.27
N GLY A 414 -21.30 12.39 -6.15
CA GLY A 414 -22.60 12.99 -5.86
C GLY A 414 -22.55 14.43 -5.35
N LEU A 415 -21.39 15.11 -5.41
CA LEU A 415 -21.28 16.54 -5.10
C LEU A 415 -21.79 17.45 -6.22
N ALA A 416 -21.77 16.95 -7.46
CA ALA A 416 -22.34 17.60 -8.62
C ALA A 416 -23.53 16.80 -9.17
N TRP A 417 -24.43 17.49 -9.89
CA TRP A 417 -25.41 16.86 -10.76
C TRP A 417 -24.83 16.72 -12.17
N GLY A 418 -25.39 15.79 -12.95
CA GLY A 418 -24.95 15.54 -14.33
C GLY A 418 -26.12 15.14 -15.24
N THR A 419 -26.05 15.55 -16.50
CA THR A 419 -27.02 15.25 -17.56
C THR A 419 -26.30 14.56 -18.73
N GLY A 420 -26.57 13.26 -18.87
CA GLY A 420 -25.96 12.42 -19.91
C GLY A 420 -24.47 12.15 -19.72
N LEU A 421 -23.90 11.41 -20.67
CA LEU A 421 -22.50 10.96 -20.63
C LEU A 421 -21.49 12.11 -20.64
N GLN A 422 -21.84 13.23 -21.28
CA GLN A 422 -20.98 14.41 -21.35
C GLN A 422 -20.65 14.98 -19.97
N SER A 423 -21.49 14.75 -18.96
CA SER A 423 -21.21 15.13 -17.57
C SER A 423 -19.96 14.45 -16.97
N LEU A 424 -19.56 13.28 -17.50
CA LEU A 424 -18.39 12.53 -17.06
C LEU A 424 -17.14 12.83 -17.87
N SER A 425 -17.30 13.23 -19.13
CA SER A 425 -16.20 13.50 -20.07
C SER A 425 -15.81 14.99 -20.17
N GLY A 426 -16.32 15.85 -19.28
CA GLY A 426 -15.96 17.28 -19.24
C GLY A 426 -16.87 18.20 -20.06
N GLY A 427 -18.15 17.86 -20.20
CA GLY A 427 -19.15 18.69 -20.88
C GLY A 427 -19.32 20.09 -20.27
N LEU A 428 -20.03 20.96 -20.99
CA LEU A 428 -20.26 22.35 -20.58
C LEU A 428 -20.93 22.43 -19.20
N PRO A 429 -20.38 23.20 -18.26
CA PRO A 429 -21.02 23.40 -16.98
C PRO A 429 -22.30 24.24 -17.07
N GLY A 430 -23.18 24.09 -16.08
CA GLY A 430 -24.54 24.66 -16.08
C GLY A 430 -25.50 23.97 -17.07
N THR A 431 -24.97 23.28 -18.08
CA THR A 431 -25.74 22.52 -19.08
C THR A 431 -25.66 21.02 -18.83
N HIS A 432 -24.43 20.48 -18.82
CA HIS A 432 -24.15 19.05 -18.69
C HIS A 432 -23.87 18.63 -17.26
N TRP A 433 -23.37 19.53 -16.42
CA TRP A 433 -23.13 19.26 -15.01
C TRP A 433 -23.08 20.57 -14.21
N GLY A 434 -23.18 20.46 -12.89
CA GLY A 434 -22.98 21.60 -12.01
C GLY A 434 -22.96 21.18 -10.55
N MET A 435 -22.41 22.03 -9.67
CA MET A 435 -22.40 21.74 -8.24
C MET A 435 -23.83 21.66 -7.70
N ARG A 436 -24.05 20.74 -6.76
CA ARG A 436 -25.29 20.69 -6.00
C ARG A 436 -25.37 21.89 -5.04
N SER A 437 -26.57 22.14 -4.55
CA SER A 437 -26.77 23.17 -3.53
C SER A 437 -25.99 22.85 -2.25
N ARG A 438 -25.66 23.88 -1.46
CA ARG A 438 -25.07 23.70 -0.12
C ARG A 438 -25.91 22.78 0.75
N LYS A 439 -27.24 22.86 0.66
CA LYS A 439 -28.18 21.99 1.39
C LYS A 439 -27.98 20.51 1.03
N ASP A 440 -27.86 20.19 -0.26
CA ASP A 440 -27.63 18.83 -0.72
C ASP A 440 -26.26 18.30 -0.28
N ALA A 441 -25.21 19.12 -0.37
CA ALA A 441 -23.87 18.76 0.09
C ALA A 441 -23.85 18.45 1.59
N LEU A 442 -24.53 19.27 2.40
CA LEU A 442 -24.67 19.03 3.85
C LEU A 442 -25.52 17.79 4.15
N ALA A 443 -26.56 17.51 3.36
CA ALA A 443 -27.34 16.28 3.52
C ALA A 443 -26.48 15.03 3.23
N LEU A 444 -25.65 15.07 2.18
CA LEU A 444 -24.71 14.00 1.88
C LEU A 444 -23.64 13.85 2.97
N TYR A 445 -23.10 14.96 3.48
CA TYR A 445 -22.15 14.96 4.59
C TYR A 445 -22.75 14.36 5.87
N SER A 446 -24.02 14.69 6.18
CA SER A 446 -24.73 14.15 7.34
C SER A 446 -24.94 12.64 7.20
N ALA A 447 -25.38 12.17 6.03
CA ALA A 447 -25.52 10.73 5.76
C ALA A 447 -24.18 9.99 5.87
N PHE A 448 -23.13 10.56 5.28
CA PHE A 448 -21.76 10.04 5.35
C PHE A 448 -21.26 9.95 6.80
N SER A 449 -21.39 11.03 7.57
CA SER A 449 -20.95 11.08 8.98
C SER A 449 -21.74 10.12 9.85
N SER A 450 -23.05 9.98 9.61
CA SER A 450 -23.89 9.01 10.31
C SER A 450 -23.46 7.57 10.05
N MET A 451 -23.04 7.22 8.82
CA MET A 451 -22.52 5.88 8.52
C MET A 451 -21.18 5.64 9.22
N LEU A 452 -20.29 6.64 9.26
CA LEU A 452 -19.00 6.54 9.94
C LEU A 452 -19.14 6.26 11.45
N THR A 453 -20.14 6.86 12.10
CA THR A 453 -20.33 6.75 13.55
C THR A 453 -21.27 5.62 13.98
N ALA A 454 -22.10 5.09 13.06
CA ALA A 454 -23.03 4.01 13.37
C ALA A 454 -22.33 2.70 13.75
N ASP A 455 -21.18 2.39 13.14
CA ASP A 455 -20.41 1.18 13.40
C ASP A 455 -18.91 1.47 13.27
N ALA A 456 -18.17 1.43 14.38
CA ALA A 456 -16.73 1.70 14.37
C ALA A 456 -15.93 0.72 13.50
N ARG A 457 -16.44 -0.50 13.30
CA ARG A 457 -15.78 -1.54 12.49
C ARG A 457 -16.08 -1.35 11.02
N TYR A 458 -17.35 -1.25 10.63
CA TYR A 458 -17.77 -1.26 9.21
C TYR A 458 -18.23 0.09 8.66
N GLY A 459 -18.48 1.08 9.51
CA GLY A 459 -18.94 2.41 9.13
C GLY A 459 -18.05 3.10 8.09
N PRO A 460 -16.71 3.06 8.22
CA PRO A 460 -15.79 3.54 7.17
C PRO A 460 -16.01 2.89 5.80
N TYR A 461 -16.29 1.59 5.75
CA TYR A 461 -16.61 0.90 4.49
C TYR A 461 -17.93 1.38 3.91
N ASP A 462 -18.99 1.43 4.72
CA ASP A 462 -20.32 1.85 4.28
C ASP A 462 -20.33 3.31 3.80
N ALA A 463 -19.60 4.19 4.48
CA ALA A 463 -19.45 5.60 4.12
C ALA A 463 -18.67 5.78 2.80
N VAL A 464 -17.61 4.99 2.57
CA VAL A 464 -16.89 5.00 1.28
C VAL A 464 -17.78 4.42 0.16
N ALA A 465 -18.53 3.35 0.42
CA ALA A 465 -19.46 2.75 -0.53
C ALA A 465 -20.60 3.72 -0.91
N LEU A 466 -21.09 4.54 0.02
CA LEU A 466 -22.06 5.61 -0.26
C LEU A 466 -21.54 6.57 -1.35
N LEU A 467 -20.25 6.92 -1.30
CA LEU A 467 -19.65 7.86 -2.24
C LEU A 467 -19.26 7.18 -3.56
N LEU A 468 -18.52 6.07 -3.49
CA LEU A 468 -17.82 5.47 -4.64
C LEU A 468 -18.48 4.20 -5.19
N GLY A 469 -19.54 3.68 -4.56
CA GLY A 469 -20.10 2.36 -4.86
C GLY A 469 -19.37 1.22 -4.15
N HIS A 470 -20.01 0.06 -4.09
CA HIS A 470 -19.50 -1.11 -3.36
C HIS A 470 -18.26 -1.69 -4.03
N GLY A 471 -18.22 -1.71 -5.37
CA GLY A 471 -17.07 -2.22 -6.12
C GLY A 471 -15.77 -1.48 -5.80
N ASN A 472 -15.81 -0.14 -5.81
CA ASN A 472 -14.65 0.69 -5.51
C ASN A 472 -14.31 0.67 -4.01
N ALA A 473 -15.31 0.64 -3.12
CA ALA A 473 -15.07 0.47 -1.68
C ALA A 473 -14.38 -0.86 -1.36
N LEU A 474 -14.76 -1.95 -2.04
CA LEU A 474 -14.12 -3.26 -1.90
C LEU A 474 -12.67 -3.24 -2.41
N MET A 475 -12.43 -2.61 -3.56
CA MET A 475 -11.07 -2.40 -4.08
C MET A 475 -10.20 -1.64 -3.06
N LEU A 476 -10.73 -0.54 -2.49
CA LEU A 476 -10.03 0.23 -1.46
C LEU A 476 -9.81 -0.58 -0.20
N ALA A 477 -10.76 -1.42 0.20
CA ALA A 477 -10.60 -2.28 1.36
C ALA A 477 -9.41 -3.23 1.24
N THR A 478 -9.24 -3.85 0.07
CA THR A 478 -8.11 -4.74 -0.18
C THR A 478 -6.75 -4.03 -0.21
N SER A 479 -6.71 -2.74 -0.51
CA SER A 479 -5.45 -1.99 -0.73
C SER A 479 -5.09 -0.99 0.37
N GLN A 480 -6.07 -0.49 1.14
CA GLN A 480 -5.94 0.60 2.10
C GLN A 480 -6.40 0.23 3.52
N GLY A 481 -6.63 -1.06 3.79
CA GLY A 481 -6.92 -1.56 5.13
C GLY A 481 -8.30 -1.20 5.67
N LEU A 482 -9.31 -1.13 4.81
CA LEU A 482 -10.71 -0.90 5.22
C LEU A 482 -11.34 -2.24 5.62
N ASN A 483 -12.06 -2.28 6.75
CA ASN A 483 -12.76 -3.50 7.16
C ASN A 483 -14.01 -3.73 6.29
N VAL A 484 -14.05 -4.84 5.56
CA VAL A 484 -15.17 -5.19 4.68
C VAL A 484 -16.31 -5.81 5.48
N ARG A 485 -17.54 -5.34 5.24
CA ARG A 485 -18.75 -6.05 5.68
C ARG A 485 -18.95 -7.26 4.76
N ASN A 486 -19.03 -8.46 5.33
CA ASN A 486 -19.39 -9.66 4.56
C ASN A 486 -20.85 -9.56 4.12
N ILE A 487 -21.09 -8.85 3.03
CA ILE A 487 -22.39 -8.83 2.38
C ILE A 487 -22.38 -10.01 1.42
N ALA A 488 -23.18 -11.03 1.71
CA ALA A 488 -23.46 -12.07 0.74
C ALA A 488 -24.11 -11.37 -0.48
N PHE A 489 -23.34 -11.16 -1.54
CA PHE A 489 -23.89 -10.65 -2.80
C PHE A 489 -24.84 -11.71 -3.31
N SER A 490 -26.13 -11.52 -3.03
CA SER A 490 -27.21 -12.32 -3.62
C SER A 490 -27.11 -12.12 -5.11
N SER A 491 -26.58 -13.11 -5.81
CA SER A 491 -26.52 -13.17 -7.27
C SER A 491 -27.92 -12.92 -7.81
N ALA A 492 -28.15 -11.75 -8.41
CA ALA A 492 -29.40 -11.46 -9.09
C ALA A 492 -29.65 -12.51 -10.19
N PRO A 493 -30.89 -12.98 -10.39
CA PRO A 493 -31.19 -14.01 -11.36
C PRO A 493 -30.87 -13.51 -12.77
N SER A 494 -30.06 -14.27 -13.49
CA SER A 494 -29.69 -14.01 -14.89
C SER A 494 -30.95 -13.94 -15.75
N SER A 495 -31.33 -12.73 -16.19
CA SER A 495 -32.40 -12.55 -17.15
C SER A 495 -32.02 -13.19 -18.48
N SER A 496 -32.86 -14.13 -18.92
CA SER A 496 -32.77 -14.90 -20.15
C SER A 496 -32.61 -14.04 -21.41
N THR A 497 -31.58 -14.39 -22.18
CA THR A 497 -31.25 -13.83 -23.49
C THR A 497 -32.36 -14.07 -24.51
N THR A 498 -33.16 -13.04 -24.82
CA THR A 498 -34.03 -13.05 -26.00
C THR A 498 -33.25 -12.47 -27.17
N LYS A 499 -32.97 -13.29 -28.19
CA LYS A 499 -32.24 -12.92 -29.41
C LYS A 499 -33.05 -11.90 -30.23
N ILE A 500 -32.44 -10.77 -30.55
CA ILE A 500 -32.95 -9.81 -31.56
C ILE A 500 -32.06 -9.89 -32.81
N PRO A 501 -32.60 -9.83 -34.04
CA PRO A 501 -31.87 -10.13 -35.27
C PRO A 501 -30.96 -8.96 -35.71
N LYS A 502 -29.82 -9.31 -36.31
CA LYS A 502 -28.90 -8.40 -36.97
C LYS A 502 -29.52 -7.84 -38.25
N ASN A 503 -29.66 -6.52 -38.34
CA ASN A 503 -29.86 -5.82 -39.61
C ASN A 503 -28.61 -5.02 -39.96
N ASN A 504 -27.98 -5.44 -41.06
CA ASN A 504 -26.91 -4.74 -41.76
C ASN A 504 -27.41 -3.40 -42.29
N ARG A 505 -26.75 -2.29 -41.96
CA ARG A 505 -26.73 -1.10 -42.83
C ARG A 505 -25.38 -0.41 -42.78
N HIS A 506 -24.80 -0.31 -43.97
CA HIS A 506 -23.67 0.52 -44.33
C HIS A 506 -23.95 2.01 -44.06
N SER A 507 -23.00 2.73 -43.49
CA SER A 507 -22.81 4.15 -43.79
C SER A 507 -21.38 4.61 -43.50
N LYS A 508 -20.68 4.85 -44.61
CA LYS A 508 -19.76 5.96 -44.92
C LYS A 508 -18.74 6.42 -43.87
N ALA A 509 -17.48 6.21 -44.24
CA ALA A 509 -16.29 6.85 -43.73
C ALA A 509 -16.42 8.39 -43.72
N ARG A 510 -16.04 9.00 -42.60
CA ARG A 510 -15.75 10.43 -42.50
C ARG A 510 -14.31 10.56 -42.00
N ALA A 511 -13.52 11.30 -42.78
CA ALA A 511 -12.10 11.51 -42.60
C ALA A 511 -11.77 12.08 -41.21
N ALA A 512 -10.80 11.46 -40.54
CA ALA A 512 -10.14 12.01 -39.37
C ALA A 512 -9.07 13.00 -39.84
N LEU A 513 -9.08 14.20 -39.26
CA LEU A 513 -7.99 15.16 -39.36
C LEU A 513 -6.82 14.67 -38.48
N PRO A 514 -5.55 14.90 -38.86
CA PRO A 514 -4.42 14.62 -37.99
C PRO A 514 -4.42 15.62 -36.82
N VAL A 515 -4.17 15.12 -35.62
CA VAL A 515 -3.77 15.92 -34.46
C VAL A 515 -2.24 15.84 -34.46
N ASP A 516 -1.60 16.97 -34.72
CA ASP A 516 -0.15 17.13 -34.58
C ASP A 516 0.18 17.18 -33.08
N ASP A 517 0.88 16.13 -32.61
CA ASP A 517 1.53 16.06 -31.31
C ASP A 517 2.97 16.58 -31.48
N ASP A 518 3.15 17.90 -31.49
CA ASP A 518 4.46 18.56 -31.33
C ASP A 518 4.67 18.85 -29.83
N ASP A 519 5.25 17.89 -29.13
CA ASP A 519 5.86 18.07 -27.80
C ASP A 519 7.37 18.33 -27.99
N ASP A 520 7.73 19.53 -28.45
CA ASP A 520 9.08 20.09 -28.36
C ASP A 520 9.14 21.04 -27.16
N ASP A 521 9.73 20.57 -26.05
CA ASP A 521 10.22 21.44 -24.98
C ASP A 521 11.73 21.18 -24.83
N ASP A 522 12.52 22.09 -25.38
CA ASP A 522 13.97 22.21 -25.23
C ASP A 522 14.35 22.56 -23.78
N ASP A 523 15.03 21.64 -23.10
CA ASP A 523 15.72 21.89 -21.84
C ASP A 523 17.07 22.57 -22.12
N ALA A 524 17.10 23.91 -22.08
CA ALA A 524 18.34 24.69 -22.00
C ALA A 524 18.80 24.81 -20.54
N ASP A 525 19.85 24.07 -20.21
CA ASP A 525 20.60 24.10 -18.96
C ASP A 525 21.42 25.41 -18.87
N GLU A 526 20.92 26.41 -18.13
CA GLU A 526 21.69 27.63 -17.80
C GLU A 526 22.19 27.59 -16.36
N SER A 527 23.40 27.04 -16.17
CA SER A 527 24.13 27.09 -14.92
C SER A 527 24.75 28.48 -14.70
N LEU A 528 24.15 29.27 -13.81
CA LEU A 528 24.72 30.52 -13.31
C LEU A 528 24.96 30.43 -11.80
N HIS A 529 26.14 29.96 -11.39
CA HIS A 529 26.70 30.27 -10.06
C HIS A 529 28.09 30.87 -10.21
N SER A 530 28.09 32.18 -10.48
CA SER A 530 29.20 33.09 -10.20
C SER A 530 29.14 33.48 -8.72
N SER A 531 30.18 33.15 -7.95
CA SER A 531 30.54 33.89 -6.74
C SER A 531 32.04 33.79 -6.50
N LYS A 532 32.75 34.80 -7.03
CA LYS A 532 34.04 35.25 -6.53
C LYS A 532 33.85 35.97 -5.19
N ARG A 533 34.62 35.59 -4.16
CA ARG A 533 35.14 36.49 -3.11
C ARG A 533 36.35 35.79 -2.47
N ILE A 534 37.56 36.16 -2.89
CA ILE A 534 38.48 37.14 -2.27
C ILE A 534 39.20 36.55 -1.05
N ARG A 535 40.54 36.48 -1.21
CA ARG A 535 41.55 36.22 -0.19
C ARG A 535 41.52 37.28 0.91
N LEU A 536 41.68 36.83 2.14
CA LEU A 536 42.80 37.22 3.02
C LEU A 536 43.22 35.99 3.82
#